data_AF-A0AA96W7I6-F1
#
_entry.id   AF-A0AA96W7I6-F1
#
_cell.length_a   1.000
_cell.length_b   1.000
_cell.length_c   1.000
_cell.angle_alpha   90.00
_cell.angle_beta   90.00
_cell.angle_gamma   90.00
#
_symmetry.space_group_name_H-M   'P 1'
#
loop_
_entity.id
_entity.type
_entity.pdbx_description
1 polymer ?
#
loop_
_entity_poly.entity_id
_entity_poly.type
_entity_poly.pdbx_seq_one_letter_code
_entity_poly.pdbx_strand_id
1 'polypeptide(L)'
;MSEERASGDYRESAGHVMLLAVVLAVPALKLAWTLGGGDAARDALIAMGPGNWADVPIGMFLNEALLATVLAVVVSRATYAHFAARGGALRHRDTPMTVTAATAAVVPAALGVVVGAFNGLGWGLATGLASYVLRVGVVVDYKTGRREHTTGRRTGNPAETAPQRAADALWIAGLLLGGIVLPAVALSTALDGRSWTSVETCDVNTGSGTHRARLVELARQGNGITGWDLTDSEVVHGVNCAADENETIRPPWWRDA
;
A
#
# COMPACT_ATOMS: atom_id res chain seq x y z
N MET A 1 -0.15 31.60 21.12
CA MET A 1 -1.40 30.81 20.94
C MET A 1 -1.79 30.60 19.47
N SER A 2 -1.22 31.34 18.51
CA SER A 2 -1.41 31.19 17.05
C SER A 2 -0.47 30.15 16.41
N GLU A 3 0.77 30.02 16.88
CA GLU A 3 1.76 29.07 16.31
C GLU A 3 1.46 27.59 16.59
N GLU A 4 0.86 27.25 17.73
CA GLU A 4 0.50 25.85 18.05
C GLU A 4 -0.67 25.32 17.22
N ARG A 5 -1.57 26.20 16.76
CA ARG A 5 -2.64 25.83 15.81
C ARG A 5 -2.06 25.59 14.42
N ALA A 6 -1.14 26.45 13.97
CA ALA A 6 -0.48 26.30 12.68
C ALA A 6 0.37 25.02 12.58
N SER A 7 1.10 24.64 13.64
CA SER A 7 1.90 23.40 13.62
C SER A 7 1.06 22.11 13.68
N GLY A 8 -0.16 22.19 14.22
CA GLY A 8 -1.12 21.09 14.25
C GLY A 8 -1.69 20.75 12.87
N ASP A 9 -2.16 21.77 12.13
CA ASP A 9 -2.65 21.62 10.77
C ASP A 9 -1.56 21.11 9.81
N TYR A 10 -0.31 21.55 10.00
CA TYR A 10 0.81 21.10 9.17
C TYR A 10 1.10 19.60 9.30
N ARG A 11 0.99 19.01 10.51
CA ARG A 11 1.27 17.58 10.72
C ARG A 11 0.18 16.66 10.20
N GLU A 12 -1.09 17.06 10.32
CA GLU A 12 -2.22 16.29 9.77
C GLU A 12 -2.26 16.39 8.23
N SER A 13 -1.95 17.56 7.67
CA SER A 13 -1.77 17.78 6.24
C SER A 13 -0.60 16.96 5.67
N ALA A 14 0.55 16.93 6.36
CA ALA A 14 1.73 16.19 5.91
C ALA A 14 1.50 14.67 5.78
N GLY A 15 0.72 14.07 6.69
CA GLY A 15 0.39 12.64 6.63
C GLY A 15 -0.47 12.28 5.42
N HIS A 16 -1.46 13.12 5.09
CA HIS A 16 -2.31 12.93 3.92
C HIS A 16 -1.54 13.16 2.62
N VAL A 17 -0.71 14.21 2.57
CA VAL A 17 0.15 14.50 1.40
C VAL A 17 1.14 13.37 1.15
N MET A 18 1.72 12.80 2.20
CA MET A 18 2.67 11.69 2.06
C MET A 18 2.00 10.39 1.58
N LEU A 19 0.80 10.09 2.05
CA LEU A 19 0.06 8.91 1.61
C LEU A 19 -0.38 9.05 0.14
N LEU A 20 -0.78 10.26 -0.26
CA LEU A 20 -1.14 10.59 -1.64
C LEU A 20 0.10 10.57 -2.56
N ALA A 21 1.25 11.06 -2.08
CA ALA A 21 2.52 10.98 -2.78
C ALA A 21 2.96 9.52 -2.98
N VAL A 22 2.81 8.66 -1.96
CA VAL A 22 3.11 7.22 -2.10
C VAL A 22 2.18 6.57 -3.13
N VAL A 23 0.87 6.82 -3.06
CA VAL A 23 -0.12 6.23 -3.98
C VAL A 23 0.11 6.63 -5.44
N LEU A 24 0.64 7.82 -5.71
CA LEU A 24 0.90 8.29 -7.08
C LEU A 24 2.33 8.04 -7.56
N ALA A 25 3.33 8.37 -6.74
CA ALA A 25 4.72 8.32 -7.14
C ALA A 25 5.25 6.89 -7.22
N VAL A 26 4.80 5.98 -6.34
CA VAL A 26 5.31 4.60 -6.31
C VAL A 26 4.88 3.82 -7.55
N PRO A 27 3.61 3.83 -8.01
CA PRO A 27 3.25 3.18 -9.27
C PRO A 27 3.96 3.77 -10.48
N ALA A 28 4.11 5.10 -10.54
CA ALA A 28 4.86 5.75 -11.61
C ALA A 28 6.34 5.33 -11.61
N LEU A 29 6.95 5.23 -10.43
CA LEU A 29 8.31 4.74 -10.26
C LEU A 29 8.44 3.26 -10.68
N LYS A 30 7.48 2.40 -10.31
CA LYS A 30 7.43 1.00 -10.73
C LYS A 30 7.42 0.88 -12.26
N LEU A 31 6.55 1.64 -12.93
CA LEU A 31 6.49 1.67 -14.40
C LEU A 31 7.80 2.14 -15.02
N ALA A 32 8.33 3.26 -14.54
CA ALA A 32 9.57 3.84 -15.06
C ALA A 32 10.79 2.92 -14.84
N TRP A 33 10.85 2.22 -13.71
CA TRP A 33 11.93 1.28 -13.42
C TRP A 33 11.84 0.02 -14.29
N THR A 34 10.64 -0.52 -14.47
CA THR A 34 10.43 -1.78 -15.20
C THR A 34 10.53 -1.62 -16.72
N LEU A 35 9.82 -0.64 -17.28
CA LEU A 35 9.71 -0.44 -18.73
C LEU A 35 10.75 0.54 -19.27
N GLY A 36 11.26 1.44 -18.43
CA GLY A 36 12.12 2.55 -18.81
C GLY A 36 11.44 3.90 -18.57
N GLY A 37 12.24 4.94 -18.32
CA GLY A 37 11.74 6.31 -18.12
C GLY A 37 11.43 7.04 -19.43
N GLY A 38 10.85 8.23 -19.32
CA GLY A 38 10.60 9.10 -20.47
C GLY A 38 9.53 8.56 -21.41
N ASP A 39 9.85 8.49 -22.71
CA ASP A 39 8.91 8.08 -23.75
C ASP A 39 8.42 6.64 -23.57
N ALA A 40 9.27 5.73 -23.08
CA ALA A 40 8.88 4.34 -22.82
C ALA A 40 7.72 4.22 -21.80
N ALA A 41 7.84 4.88 -20.64
CA ALA A 41 6.78 4.90 -19.64
C ALA A 41 5.50 5.57 -20.16
N ARG A 42 5.65 6.62 -20.98
CA ARG A 42 4.51 7.33 -21.57
C ARG A 42 3.78 6.45 -22.59
N ASP A 43 4.50 5.80 -23.49
CA ASP A 43 3.93 4.94 -24.53
C ASP A 43 3.21 3.74 -23.89
N ALA A 44 3.81 3.15 -22.85
CA ALA A 44 3.17 2.09 -22.09
C ALA A 44 1.89 2.55 -21.36
N LEU A 45 1.89 3.74 -20.74
CA LEU A 45 0.70 4.30 -20.09
C LEU A 45 -0.44 4.59 -21.08
N ILE A 46 -0.09 5.06 -22.28
CA ILE A 46 -1.06 5.30 -23.36
C ILE A 46 -1.62 3.96 -23.84
N ALA A 47 -0.77 2.96 -24.05
CA ALA A 47 -1.15 1.63 -24.53
C ALA A 47 -2.01 0.85 -23.52
N MET A 48 -1.71 0.97 -22.23
CA MET A 48 -2.51 0.45 -21.13
C MET A 48 -3.92 1.07 -21.14
N GLY A 49 -4.00 2.37 -21.43
CA GLY A 49 -5.25 3.13 -21.43
C GLY A 49 -5.76 3.44 -20.00
N PRO A 50 -6.57 4.49 -19.84
CA PRO A 50 -6.97 4.99 -18.52
C PRO A 50 -7.78 4.00 -17.68
N GLY A 51 -8.44 3.02 -18.31
CA GLY A 51 -9.19 1.98 -17.62
C GLY A 51 -8.32 1.00 -16.83
N ASN A 52 -7.05 0.80 -17.25
CA ASN A 52 -6.16 -0.21 -16.66
C ASN A 52 -5.05 0.42 -15.79
N TRP A 53 -5.01 1.75 -15.63
CA TRP A 53 -3.98 2.43 -14.81
C TRP A 53 -3.99 1.99 -13.34
N ALA A 54 -5.16 1.63 -12.81
CA ALA A 54 -5.28 1.13 -11.45
C ALA A 54 -4.67 -0.27 -11.26
N ASP A 55 -4.42 -1.01 -12.34
CA ASP A 55 -3.86 -2.35 -12.28
C ASP A 55 -2.41 -2.34 -11.80
N VAL A 56 -1.70 -1.22 -11.93
CA VAL A 56 -0.33 -1.06 -11.41
C VAL A 56 -0.28 -1.14 -9.89
N PRO A 57 -0.93 -0.24 -9.12
CA PRO A 57 -0.94 -0.35 -7.66
C PRO A 57 -1.67 -1.61 -7.18
N ILE A 58 -2.69 -2.10 -7.89
CA ILE A 58 -3.38 -3.35 -7.54
C ILE A 58 -2.41 -4.52 -7.68
N GLY A 59 -1.71 -4.65 -8.80
CA GLY A 59 -0.74 -5.70 -9.05
C GLY A 59 0.41 -5.69 -8.03
N MET A 60 0.94 -4.50 -7.71
CA MET A 60 1.94 -4.36 -6.63
C MET A 60 1.41 -4.86 -5.28
N PHE A 61 0.16 -4.54 -4.94
CA PHE A 61 -0.47 -4.99 -3.70
C PHE A 61 -0.74 -6.51 -3.70
N LEU A 62 -1.13 -7.09 -4.83
CA LEU A 62 -1.45 -8.51 -4.94
C LEU A 62 -0.21 -9.40 -4.96
N ASN A 63 0.88 -8.92 -5.57
CA ASN A 63 2.10 -9.71 -5.75
C ASN A 63 3.12 -9.56 -4.60
N GLU A 64 2.97 -8.53 -3.75
CA GLU A 64 3.85 -8.31 -2.61
C GLU A 64 3.10 -8.34 -1.28
N ALA A 65 3.27 -9.46 -0.57
CA ALA A 65 2.66 -9.69 0.74
C ALA A 65 3.09 -8.64 1.77
N LEU A 66 4.37 -8.25 1.82
CA LEU A 66 4.86 -7.31 2.83
C LEU A 66 4.22 -5.93 2.62
N LEU A 67 4.18 -5.43 1.39
CA LEU A 67 3.51 -4.17 1.06
C LEU A 67 2.03 -4.21 1.44
N ALA A 68 1.34 -5.29 1.06
CA ALA A 68 -0.07 -5.47 1.37
C ALA A 68 -0.35 -5.41 2.88
N THR A 69 0.48 -6.10 3.68
CA THR A 69 0.32 -6.14 5.14
C THR A 69 0.54 -4.77 5.78
N VAL A 70 1.64 -4.08 5.43
CA VAL A 70 1.98 -2.78 6.02
C VAL A 70 0.94 -1.74 5.63
N LEU A 71 0.51 -1.71 4.36
CA LEU A 71 -0.52 -0.81 3.89
C LEU A 71 -1.85 -1.06 4.62
N ALA A 72 -2.28 -2.31 4.73
CA ALA A 72 -3.49 -2.69 5.45
C ALA A 72 -3.44 -2.24 6.93
N VAL A 73 -2.31 -2.44 7.60
CA VAL A 73 -2.11 -2.01 8.99
C VAL A 73 -2.20 -0.49 9.12
N VAL A 74 -1.54 0.26 8.23
CA VAL A 74 -1.54 1.72 8.23
C VAL A 74 -2.94 2.26 7.96
N VAL A 75 -3.64 1.76 6.94
CA VAL A 75 -5.02 2.15 6.61
C VAL A 75 -5.97 1.82 7.76
N SER A 76 -5.86 0.62 8.34
CA SER A 76 -6.67 0.19 9.48
C SER A 76 -6.54 1.15 10.66
N ARG A 77 -5.31 1.54 10.98
CA ARG A 77 -5.01 2.45 12.09
C ARG A 77 -5.48 3.88 11.78
N ALA A 78 -5.16 4.40 10.60
CA ALA A 78 -5.47 5.77 10.20
C ALA A 78 -6.97 6.02 10.17
N THR A 79 -7.73 5.12 9.53
CA THR A 79 -9.20 5.19 9.48
C THR A 79 -9.82 5.17 10.88
N TYR A 80 -9.36 4.27 11.75
CA TYR A 80 -9.87 4.19 13.11
C TYR A 80 -9.60 5.46 13.91
N ALA A 81 -8.36 5.97 13.86
CA ALA A 81 -7.98 7.21 14.55
C ALA A 81 -8.81 8.41 14.06
N HIS A 82 -9.04 8.50 12.75
CA HIS A 82 -9.84 9.55 12.11
C HIS A 82 -11.30 9.54 12.58
N PHE A 83 -11.97 8.39 12.51
CA PHE A 83 -13.36 8.28 12.95
C PHE A 83 -13.51 8.43 14.47
N ALA A 84 -12.53 7.96 15.26
CA ALA A 84 -12.52 8.19 16.69
C ALA A 84 -12.44 9.69 17.02
N ALA A 85 -11.62 10.46 16.30
CA ALA A 85 -11.50 11.91 16.47
C ALA A 85 -12.79 12.68 16.09
N ARG A 86 -13.52 12.24 15.06
CA ARG A 86 -14.77 12.90 14.60
C ARG A 86 -16.02 12.52 15.41
N GLY A 87 -15.88 12.24 16.70
CA GLY A 87 -16.99 11.94 17.60
C GLY A 87 -17.25 10.45 17.85
N GLY A 88 -16.54 9.54 17.17
CA GLY A 88 -16.57 8.11 17.51
C GLY A 88 -16.09 7.85 18.94
N ALA A 89 -15.06 8.56 19.40
CA ALA A 89 -14.51 8.40 20.75
C ALA A 89 -15.50 8.84 21.85
N LEU A 90 -16.31 9.89 21.59
CA LEU A 90 -17.32 10.36 22.54
C LEU A 90 -18.44 9.34 22.75
N ARG A 91 -18.91 8.70 21.66
CA ARG A 91 -19.95 7.65 21.73
C ARG A 91 -19.53 6.44 22.55
N HIS A 92 -18.23 6.18 22.65
CA HIS A 92 -17.68 5.00 23.34
C HIS A 92 -17.15 5.32 24.75
N ARG A 93 -17.37 6.54 25.25
CA ARG A 93 -16.88 6.99 26.57
C ARG A 93 -17.46 6.13 27.70
N ASP A 94 -18.76 5.86 27.63
CA ASP A 94 -19.47 5.12 28.69
C ASP A 94 -19.55 3.61 28.42
N THR A 95 -19.08 3.18 27.24
CA THR A 95 -19.04 1.75 26.87
C THR A 95 -17.90 1.03 27.60
N PRO A 96 -18.11 -0.20 28.11
CA PRO A 96 -17.03 -0.97 28.72
C PRO A 96 -15.90 -1.24 27.71
N MET A 97 -14.66 -1.24 28.20
CA MET A 97 -13.45 -1.37 27.37
C MET A 97 -13.44 -2.66 26.54
N THR A 98 -13.99 -3.75 27.07
CA THR A 98 -14.08 -5.05 26.37
C THR A 98 -14.94 -4.97 25.13
N VAL A 99 -16.07 -4.25 25.18
CA VAL A 99 -16.96 -4.08 24.04
C VAL A 99 -16.32 -3.17 22.98
N THR A 100 -15.69 -2.07 23.38
CA THR A 100 -14.96 -1.19 22.45
C THR A 100 -13.78 -1.91 21.80
N ALA A 101 -13.08 -2.78 22.53
CA ALA A 101 -11.99 -3.58 21.99
C ALA A 101 -12.52 -4.61 20.98
N ALA A 102 -13.60 -5.32 21.31
CA ALA A 102 -14.22 -6.29 20.40
C ALA A 102 -14.68 -5.64 19.09
N THR A 103 -15.34 -4.47 19.15
CA THR A 103 -15.76 -3.76 17.94
C THR A 103 -14.57 -3.23 17.12
N ALA A 104 -13.45 -2.89 17.77
CA ALA A 104 -12.24 -2.46 17.08
C ALA A 104 -11.61 -3.55 16.21
N ALA A 105 -11.94 -4.83 16.43
CA ALA A 105 -11.41 -5.98 15.69
C ALA A 105 -12.02 -6.19 14.30
N VAL A 106 -13.20 -5.64 14.01
CA VAL A 106 -13.95 -5.92 12.76
C VAL A 106 -13.14 -5.58 11.50
N VAL A 107 -12.59 -4.36 11.42
CA VAL A 107 -11.81 -3.94 10.24
C VAL A 107 -10.45 -4.65 10.16
N PRO A 108 -9.66 -4.82 11.25
CA PRO A 108 -8.49 -5.69 11.25
C PRO A 108 -8.76 -7.09 10.72
N ALA A 109 -9.87 -7.72 11.15
CA ALA A 109 -10.25 -9.05 10.69
C ALA A 109 -10.57 -9.03 9.18
N ALA A 110 -11.36 -8.06 8.71
CA ALA A 110 -11.68 -7.93 7.29
C ALA A 110 -10.42 -7.73 6.43
N LEU A 111 -9.51 -6.84 6.83
CA LEU A 111 -8.25 -6.61 6.13
C LEU A 111 -7.32 -7.83 6.18
N GLY A 112 -7.29 -8.54 7.31
CA GLY A 112 -6.58 -9.81 7.44
C GLY A 112 -7.11 -10.88 6.49
N VAL A 113 -8.43 -10.96 6.29
CA VAL A 113 -9.05 -11.86 5.29
C VAL A 113 -8.63 -11.46 3.88
N VAL A 114 -8.67 -10.17 3.54
CA VAL A 114 -8.24 -9.68 2.21
C VAL A 114 -6.79 -10.05 1.94
N VAL A 115 -5.87 -9.69 2.84
CA VAL A 115 -4.45 -10.03 2.67
C VAL A 115 -4.26 -11.54 2.63
N GLY A 116 -4.94 -12.29 3.50
CA GLY A 116 -4.83 -13.74 3.56
C GLY A 116 -5.34 -14.46 2.30
N ALA A 117 -6.36 -13.90 1.64
CA ALA A 117 -6.91 -14.45 0.40
C ALA A 117 -5.93 -14.36 -0.77
N PHE A 118 -5.15 -13.28 -0.86
CA PHE A 118 -4.22 -13.05 -1.96
C PHE A 118 -2.79 -13.50 -1.66
N ASN A 119 -2.35 -13.40 -0.41
CA ASN A 119 -0.95 -13.61 -0.02
C ASN A 119 -0.75 -14.84 0.89
N GLY A 120 -1.83 -15.53 1.27
CA GLY A 120 -1.79 -16.72 2.11
C GLY A 120 -2.13 -16.45 3.58
N LEU A 121 -2.63 -17.51 4.25
CA LEU A 121 -3.23 -17.42 5.59
C LEU A 121 -2.30 -16.82 6.65
N GLY A 122 -1.01 -17.15 6.63
CA GLY A 122 -0.03 -16.64 7.58
C GLY A 122 0.07 -15.10 7.58
N TRP A 123 0.10 -14.50 6.38
CA TRP A 123 0.13 -13.04 6.21
C TRP A 123 -1.19 -12.38 6.63
N GLY A 124 -2.31 -13.03 6.35
CA GLY A 124 -3.62 -12.58 6.80
C GLY A 124 -3.73 -12.51 8.32
N LEU A 125 -3.30 -13.56 9.02
CA LEU A 125 -3.28 -13.59 10.49
C LEU A 125 -2.34 -12.53 11.07
N ALA A 126 -1.13 -12.40 10.52
CA ALA A 126 -0.16 -11.39 10.96
C ALA A 126 -0.73 -9.96 10.80
N THR A 127 -1.35 -9.67 9.66
CA THR A 127 -1.97 -8.37 9.36
C THR A 127 -3.10 -8.06 10.32
N GLY A 128 -4.01 -9.01 10.55
CA GLY A 128 -5.14 -8.85 11.45
C GLY A 128 -4.70 -8.58 12.89
N LEU A 129 -3.76 -9.38 13.40
CA LEU A 129 -3.22 -9.23 14.75
C LEU A 129 -2.49 -7.89 14.93
N ALA A 130 -1.57 -7.54 14.02
CA ALA A 130 -0.82 -6.29 14.08
C ALA A 130 -1.75 -5.07 14.03
N SER A 131 -2.72 -5.08 13.11
CA SER A 131 -3.74 -4.04 12.97
C SER A 131 -4.58 -3.89 14.23
N TYR A 132 -5.01 -5.01 14.82
CA TYR A 132 -5.84 -5.02 16.01
C TYR A 132 -5.09 -4.45 17.22
N VAL A 133 -3.87 -4.94 17.48
CA VAL A 133 -3.03 -4.47 18.58
C VAL A 133 -2.78 -2.96 18.50
N LEU A 134 -2.48 -2.44 17.31
CA LEU A 134 -2.28 -1.00 17.10
C LEU A 134 -3.55 -0.17 17.35
N ARG A 135 -4.74 -0.71 17.06
CA ARG A 135 -6.02 -0.03 17.37
C ARG A 135 -6.32 -0.01 18.86
N VAL A 136 -6.00 -1.09 19.59
CA VAL A 136 -6.17 -1.12 21.05
C VAL A 136 -5.37 0.01 21.72
N GLY A 137 -4.16 0.31 21.24
CA GLY A 137 -3.39 1.46 21.71
C GLY A 137 -4.14 2.80 21.60
N VAL A 138 -4.87 3.01 20.49
CA VAL A 138 -5.70 4.21 20.30
C VAL A 138 -6.89 4.23 21.28
N VAL A 139 -7.52 3.08 21.53
CA VAL A 139 -8.62 2.97 22.51
C VAL A 139 -8.14 3.35 23.91
N VAL A 140 -6.98 2.84 24.33
CA VAL A 140 -6.39 3.13 25.64
C VAL A 140 -6.10 4.62 25.79
N ASP A 141 -5.55 5.28 24.77
CA ASP A 141 -5.29 6.73 24.81
C ASP A 141 -6.55 7.57 25.03
N TYR A 142 -7.64 7.25 24.33
CA TYR A 142 -8.91 7.97 24.51
C TYR A 142 -9.54 7.68 25.88
N LYS A 143 -9.50 6.42 26.35
CA LYS A 143 -10.06 6.04 27.65
C LYS A 143 -9.32 6.67 28.83
N THR A 144 -8.01 6.85 28.69
CA THR A 144 -7.15 7.45 29.73
C THR A 144 -7.10 8.98 29.65
N GLY A 145 -7.85 9.61 28.75
CA GLY A 145 -7.85 11.07 28.57
C GLY A 145 -6.53 11.63 28.02
N ARG A 146 -5.65 10.76 27.49
CA ARG A 146 -4.36 11.15 26.88
C ARG A 146 -4.53 11.66 25.46
N ARG A 147 -5.74 11.59 24.92
CA ARG A 147 -6.11 12.12 23.61
C ARG A 147 -7.39 12.92 23.72
N GLU A 148 -7.38 14.11 23.15
CA GLU A 148 -8.53 15.00 23.09
C GLU A 148 -9.61 14.42 22.17
N HIS A 149 -10.86 14.43 22.63
CA HIS A 149 -11.97 13.79 21.93
C HIS A 149 -12.46 14.52 20.68
N THR A 150 -12.20 15.81 20.59
CA THR A 150 -12.65 16.70 19.49
C THR A 150 -11.64 16.76 18.35
N THR A 151 -10.36 16.79 18.67
CA THR A 151 -9.26 16.93 17.70
C THR A 151 -8.52 15.62 17.45
N GLY A 152 -8.65 14.63 18.35
CA GLY A 152 -7.80 13.43 18.32
C GLY A 152 -6.33 13.71 18.64
N ARG A 153 -5.98 14.92 19.06
CA ARG A 153 -4.61 15.30 19.43
C ARG A 153 -4.25 14.71 20.79
N ARG A 154 -3.02 14.21 20.93
CA ARG A 154 -2.52 13.77 22.24
C ARG A 154 -2.32 14.99 23.16
N THR A 155 -2.76 14.87 24.40
CA THR A 155 -2.75 15.95 25.40
C THR A 155 -1.39 16.20 26.03
N GLY A 156 -0.39 15.34 25.74
CA GLY A 156 0.96 15.45 26.30
C GLY A 156 1.12 14.90 27.72
N ASN A 157 0.04 14.39 28.31
CA ASN A 157 0.07 13.83 29.66
C ASN A 157 1.04 12.63 29.76
N PRO A 158 1.88 12.59 30.81
CA PRO A 158 2.84 11.50 31.02
C PRO A 158 2.11 10.16 31.20
N ALA A 159 2.77 9.07 30.80
CA ALA A 159 2.27 7.72 31.02
C ALA A 159 2.62 7.26 32.44
N GLU A 160 1.62 7.13 33.30
CA GLU A 160 1.78 6.73 34.70
C GLU A 160 1.59 5.22 34.88
N THR A 161 0.69 4.62 34.09
CA THR A 161 0.32 3.20 34.20
C THR A 161 0.96 2.34 33.10
N ALA A 162 1.12 1.04 33.36
CA ALA A 162 1.59 0.06 32.36
C ALA A 162 0.80 0.08 31.03
N PRO A 163 -0.55 0.11 30.99
CA PRO A 163 -1.29 0.20 29.73
C PRO A 163 -1.04 1.51 28.98
N GLN A 164 -0.81 2.63 29.66
CA GLN A 164 -0.47 3.90 29.00
C GLN A 164 0.92 3.83 28.34
N ARG A 165 1.90 3.20 29.00
CA ARG A 165 3.23 2.98 28.40
C ARG A 165 3.17 2.06 27.19
N ALA A 166 2.36 1.01 27.24
CA ALA A 166 2.13 0.14 26.09
C ALA A 166 1.45 0.90 24.93
N ALA A 167 0.47 1.74 25.22
CA ALA A 167 -0.18 2.60 24.21
C ALA A 167 0.81 3.57 23.56
N ASP A 168 1.79 4.11 24.31
CA ASP A 168 2.88 4.92 23.75
C ASP A 168 3.76 4.15 22.79
N ALA A 169 4.19 2.94 23.16
CA ALA A 169 4.96 2.08 22.27
C ALA A 169 4.18 1.77 20.98
N LEU A 170 2.89 1.46 21.09
CA LEU A 170 2.02 1.21 19.93
C LEU A 170 1.78 2.46 19.09
N TRP A 171 1.81 3.64 19.71
CA TRP A 171 1.72 4.90 18.99
C TRP A 171 2.97 5.17 18.16
N ILE A 172 4.15 5.01 18.76
CA ILE A 172 5.44 5.13 18.08
C ILE A 172 5.53 4.09 16.94
N ALA A 173 5.18 2.83 17.21
CA ALA A 173 5.18 1.78 16.21
C ALA A 173 4.30 2.13 15.01
N GLY A 174 3.09 2.66 15.24
CA GLY A 174 2.21 3.10 14.17
C GLY A 174 2.78 4.25 13.34
N LEU A 175 3.51 5.19 13.96
CA LEU A 175 4.20 6.26 13.24
C LEU A 175 5.38 5.74 12.42
N LEU A 176 6.19 4.84 12.98
CA LEU A 176 7.30 4.22 12.26
C LEU A 176 6.79 3.42 11.06
N LEU A 177 5.70 2.67 11.25
CA LEU A 177 5.08 1.90 10.18
C LEU A 177 4.59 2.80 9.04
N GLY A 178 3.87 3.88 9.35
CA GLY A 178 3.33 4.78 8.32
C GLY A 178 4.36 5.71 7.70
N GLY A 179 5.31 6.22 8.48
CA GLY A 179 6.25 7.25 8.07
C GLY A 179 7.59 6.74 7.53
N ILE A 180 7.99 5.52 7.87
CA ILE A 180 9.30 4.96 7.50
C ILE A 180 9.15 3.62 6.79
N VAL A 181 8.51 2.64 7.44
CA VAL A 181 8.44 1.26 6.93
C VAL A 181 7.63 1.20 5.64
N LEU A 182 6.42 1.78 5.61
CA LEU A 182 5.57 1.76 4.43
C LEU A 182 6.26 2.41 3.21
N PRO A 183 6.83 3.64 3.30
CA PRO A 183 7.59 4.22 2.21
C PRO A 183 8.78 3.36 1.76
N ALA A 184 9.56 2.82 2.71
CA ALA A 184 10.73 2.00 2.39
C ALA A 184 10.33 0.72 1.65
N VAL A 185 9.33 0.00 2.15
CA VAL A 185 8.80 -1.21 1.50
C VAL A 185 8.24 -0.86 0.13
N ALA A 186 7.43 0.19 0.02
CA ALA A 186 6.86 0.61 -1.26
C ALA A 186 7.95 0.94 -2.29
N LEU A 187 9.01 1.65 -1.91
CA LEU A 187 10.16 1.92 -2.79
C LEU A 187 10.91 0.64 -3.17
N SER A 188 11.19 -0.24 -2.21
CA SER A 188 11.83 -1.53 -2.51
C SER A 188 11.03 -2.35 -3.52
N THR A 189 9.70 -2.35 -3.42
CA THR A 189 8.80 -3.09 -4.32
C THR A 189 8.63 -2.42 -5.68
N ALA A 190 8.79 -1.10 -5.74
CA ALA A 190 8.83 -0.37 -7.01
C ALA A 190 10.11 -0.69 -7.80
N LEU A 191 11.20 -0.97 -7.08
CA LEU A 191 12.56 -1.08 -7.63
C LEU A 191 13.11 -2.53 -7.62
N ASP A 192 12.24 -3.52 -7.44
CA ASP A 192 12.59 -4.94 -7.36
C ASP A 192 12.91 -5.58 -8.72
N GLY A 193 12.62 -4.89 -9.82
CA GLY A 193 12.81 -5.39 -11.18
C GLY A 193 11.79 -6.44 -11.64
N ARG A 194 10.79 -6.76 -10.82
CA ARG A 194 9.66 -7.62 -11.21
C ARG A 194 8.56 -6.81 -11.89
N SER A 195 7.78 -7.43 -12.77
CA SER A 195 6.56 -6.85 -13.30
C SER A 195 5.51 -6.64 -12.19
N TRP A 196 4.59 -5.69 -12.40
CA TRP A 196 3.39 -5.57 -11.54
C TRP A 196 2.24 -6.47 -12.04
N THR A 197 2.38 -7.03 -13.25
CA THR A 197 1.37 -7.78 -13.99
C THR A 197 2.01 -9.03 -14.60
N SER A 198 1.21 -9.88 -15.25
CA SER A 198 1.72 -11.06 -15.96
C SER A 198 2.79 -10.70 -16.99
N VAL A 199 3.84 -11.52 -17.03
CA VAL A 199 4.78 -11.58 -18.15
C VAL A 199 4.40 -12.79 -18.99
N GLU A 200 4.24 -12.57 -20.29
CA GLU A 200 3.73 -13.57 -21.22
C GLU A 200 4.71 -13.72 -22.39
N THR A 201 4.90 -14.94 -22.86
CA THR A 201 5.64 -15.19 -24.10
C THR A 201 4.65 -15.36 -25.24
N CYS A 202 4.65 -14.42 -26.21
CA CYS A 202 3.67 -14.33 -27.30
C CYS A 202 4.32 -14.39 -28.68
N ASP A 203 3.52 -14.70 -29.70
CA ASP A 203 3.87 -14.47 -31.09
C ASP A 203 3.58 -13.00 -31.45
N VAL A 204 4.60 -12.29 -31.92
CA VAL A 204 4.55 -10.88 -32.30
C VAL A 204 4.92 -10.74 -33.77
N ASN A 205 4.26 -9.82 -34.48
CA ASN A 205 4.58 -9.48 -35.86
C ASN A 205 4.71 -7.97 -36.02
N THR A 206 5.95 -7.50 -36.11
CA THR A 206 6.32 -6.09 -36.32
C THR A 206 6.48 -5.72 -37.80
N GLY A 207 6.01 -6.58 -38.72
CA GLY A 207 6.11 -6.40 -40.17
C GLY A 207 7.32 -7.08 -40.83
N SER A 208 8.28 -7.57 -40.05
CA SER A 208 9.45 -8.34 -40.51
C SER A 208 9.24 -9.86 -40.48
N GLY A 209 8.09 -10.31 -39.98
CA GLY A 209 7.78 -11.72 -39.77
C GLY A 209 7.32 -11.98 -38.32
N THR A 210 6.75 -13.15 -38.10
CA THR A 210 6.33 -13.58 -36.76
C THR A 210 7.52 -14.13 -35.99
N HIS A 211 7.72 -13.63 -34.78
CA HIS A 211 8.73 -14.13 -33.86
C HIS A 211 8.16 -14.22 -32.44
N ARG A 212 8.82 -15.00 -31.59
CA ARG A 212 8.39 -15.18 -30.20
C ARG A 212 9.05 -14.10 -29.34
N ALA A 213 8.24 -13.31 -28.64
CA ALA A 213 8.71 -12.23 -27.79
C ALA A 213 8.11 -12.33 -26.39
N ARG A 214 8.82 -11.75 -25.42
CA ARG A 214 8.45 -11.75 -24.02
C ARG A 214 7.89 -10.39 -23.66
N LEU A 215 6.62 -10.36 -23.28
CA LEU A 215 5.83 -9.15 -23.15
C LEU A 215 5.35 -8.94 -21.72
N VAL A 216 5.39 -7.70 -21.25
CA VAL A 216 4.64 -7.29 -20.04
C VAL A 216 3.22 -6.92 -20.46
N GLU A 217 2.22 -7.58 -19.91
CA GLU A 217 0.82 -7.33 -20.28
C GLU A 217 0.37 -5.92 -19.86
N LEU A 218 0.08 -5.05 -20.82
CA LEU A 218 -0.42 -3.69 -20.55
C LEU A 218 -1.95 -3.63 -20.65
N ALA A 219 -2.52 -4.35 -21.62
CA ALA A 219 -3.95 -4.48 -21.79
C ALA A 219 -4.28 -5.78 -22.54
N ARG A 220 -5.45 -6.37 -22.24
CA ARG A 220 -5.97 -7.53 -22.96
C ARG A 220 -7.12 -7.13 -23.86
N GLN A 221 -7.02 -7.48 -25.14
CA GLN A 221 -8.04 -7.16 -26.13
C GLN A 221 -8.23 -8.34 -27.10
N GLY A 222 -9.47 -8.85 -27.18
CA GLY A 222 -9.79 -9.98 -28.05
C GLY A 222 -9.04 -11.26 -27.68
N ASN A 223 -8.37 -11.87 -28.67
CA ASN A 223 -7.60 -13.09 -28.53
C ASN A 223 -6.10 -12.86 -28.27
N GLY A 224 -5.69 -11.62 -28.03
CA GLY A 224 -4.29 -11.23 -27.82
C GLY A 224 -4.11 -10.27 -26.65
N ILE A 225 -2.87 -9.86 -26.45
CA ILE A 225 -2.49 -8.83 -25.48
C ILE A 225 -1.77 -7.69 -26.20
N THR A 226 -2.01 -6.47 -25.74
CA THR A 226 -1.11 -5.35 -26.00
C THR A 226 -0.10 -5.35 -24.86
N GLY A 227 1.17 -5.50 -25.19
CA GLY A 227 2.23 -5.66 -24.21
C GLY A 227 3.47 -4.85 -24.56
N TRP A 228 4.32 -4.65 -23.55
CA TRP A 228 5.63 -4.04 -23.72
C TRP A 228 6.66 -5.13 -24.04
N ASP A 229 7.31 -5.06 -25.20
CA ASP A 229 8.40 -5.96 -25.57
C ASP A 229 9.66 -5.63 -24.77
N LEU A 230 10.14 -6.61 -24.02
CA LEU A 230 11.33 -6.47 -23.17
C LEU A 230 12.64 -6.35 -23.97
N THR A 231 12.65 -6.83 -25.21
CA THR A 231 13.84 -6.87 -26.07
C THR A 231 13.95 -5.58 -26.87
N ASP A 232 12.90 -5.27 -27.61
CA ASP A 232 12.88 -4.15 -28.54
C ASP A 232 12.41 -2.83 -27.90
N SER A 233 11.94 -2.88 -26.64
CA SER A 233 11.51 -1.71 -25.87
C SER A 233 10.43 -0.89 -26.57
N GLU A 234 9.43 -1.59 -27.10
CA GLU A 234 8.29 -1.00 -27.80
C GLU A 234 6.97 -1.67 -27.40
N VAL A 235 5.85 -0.97 -27.67
CA VAL A 235 4.51 -1.53 -27.47
C VAL A 235 4.14 -2.35 -28.70
N VAL A 236 3.80 -3.62 -28.47
CA VAL A 236 3.43 -4.56 -29.53
C VAL A 236 2.13 -5.28 -29.21
N HIS A 237 1.50 -5.82 -30.25
CA HIS A 237 0.36 -6.71 -30.11
C HIS A 237 0.82 -8.17 -30.26
N GLY A 238 0.62 -8.96 -29.20
CA GLY A 238 0.98 -10.37 -29.14
C GLY A 238 -0.24 -11.27 -29.19
N VAL A 239 -0.12 -12.41 -29.88
CA VAL A 239 -1.12 -13.49 -29.93
C VAL A 239 -0.49 -14.81 -29.50
N ASN A 240 -1.31 -15.85 -29.29
CA ASN A 240 -0.84 -17.18 -28.86
C ASN A 240 0.08 -17.12 -27.62
N CYS A 241 -0.29 -16.27 -26.66
CA CYS A 241 0.48 -16.02 -25.44
C CYS A 241 0.41 -17.18 -24.46
N ALA A 242 1.51 -17.39 -23.74
CA ALA A 242 1.59 -18.30 -22.61
C ALA A 242 2.34 -17.63 -21.46
N ALA A 243 1.83 -17.82 -20.24
CA ALA A 243 2.39 -17.23 -19.04
C ALA A 243 3.85 -17.65 -18.86
N ASP A 244 4.71 -16.67 -18.59
CA ASP A 244 6.09 -16.90 -18.23
C ASP A 244 6.20 -16.99 -16.71
N GLU A 245 6.78 -18.08 -16.20
CA GLU A 245 6.92 -18.29 -14.75
C GLU A 245 7.86 -17.26 -14.09
N ASN A 246 8.72 -16.59 -14.87
CA ASN A 246 9.67 -15.62 -14.36
C ASN A 246 9.18 -14.19 -14.59
N GLU A 247 8.60 -13.58 -13.58
CA GLU A 247 8.16 -12.18 -13.66
C GLU A 247 9.30 -11.15 -13.57
N THR A 248 10.56 -11.59 -13.46
CA THR A 248 11.71 -10.69 -13.40
C THR A 248 12.01 -10.14 -14.79
N ILE A 249 11.97 -8.81 -14.90
CA ILE A 249 12.26 -8.05 -16.13
C ILE A 249 13.65 -7.41 -16.07
N ARG A 250 14.07 -6.96 -14.88
CA ARG A 250 15.36 -6.29 -14.64
C ARG A 250 15.99 -6.75 -13.32
N PRO A 251 17.30 -6.57 -13.11
CA PRO A 251 17.87 -6.75 -11.78
C PRO A 251 17.24 -5.75 -10.78
N PRO A 252 17.05 -6.16 -9.53
CA PRO A 252 16.65 -5.22 -8.48
C PRO A 252 17.77 -4.21 -8.20
N TRP A 253 17.40 -3.01 -7.76
CA TRP A 253 18.36 -1.92 -7.53
C TRP A 253 19.50 -2.25 -6.56
N TRP A 254 19.29 -3.20 -5.64
CA TRP A 254 20.27 -3.59 -4.62
C TRP A 254 21.28 -4.64 -5.11
N ARG A 255 21.20 -5.14 -6.35
CA ARG A 255 22.20 -6.09 -6.87
C ARG A 255 23.48 -5.42 -7.36
N ASP A 256 23.41 -4.15 -7.73
CA ASP A 256 24.54 -3.38 -8.26
C ASP A 256 25.05 -2.32 -7.27
N ALA A 257 24.58 -2.38 -6.01
CA ALA A 257 24.89 -1.43 -4.93
C ALA A 257 25.97 -1.94 -3.97
#